data_AF-A0A4R4M5K4-F1
#
_entry.id   AF-A0A4R4M5K4-F1
#
_cell.length_a   1.000
_cell.length_b   1.000
_cell.length_c   1.000
_cell.angle_alpha   90.00
_cell.angle_beta   90.00
_cell.angle_gamma   90.00
#
_symmetry.space_group_name_H-M   'P 1'
#
loop_
_entity.id
_entity.type
_entity.pdbx_description
1 polymer ?
#
loop_
_entity_poly.entity_id
_entity_poly.type
_entity_poly.pdbx_seq_one_letter_code
_entity_poly.pdbx_strand_id
1 'polypeptide(L)'
;PDGGCELLDQGTDPPLGVRELHVPRPQASIQYRPGDTFVLYTDGLIERRGEDIDTGLNRLAGSLADCARLGTEELADTLLDRLGVADGGADDIALIIARL
;
A
#
# COMPACT_ATOMS: atom_id res chain seq x y z
N PRO A 1 -12.38 2.70 13.63
CA PRO A 1 -11.01 2.98 13.15
C PRO A 1 -10.66 4.46 13.35
N ASP A 2 -9.52 4.72 13.98
CA ASP A 2 -9.11 6.04 14.47
C ASP A 2 -8.54 6.94 13.35
N GLY A 3 -8.67 6.49 12.10
CA GLY A 3 -8.16 7.17 10.90
C GLY A 3 -6.64 7.07 10.73
N GLY A 4 -5.94 6.34 11.59
CA GLY A 4 -4.50 6.11 11.46
C GLY A 4 -4.15 5.16 10.32
N CYS A 5 -2.99 5.39 9.71
CA CYS A 5 -2.37 4.48 8.73
C CYS A 5 -0.97 4.13 9.23
N GLU A 6 -0.62 2.85 9.21
CA GLU A 6 0.70 2.33 9.60
C GLU A 6 1.29 1.56 8.42
N LEU A 7 2.53 1.88 8.05
CA LEU A 7 3.27 1.10 7.07
C LEU A 7 3.84 -0.15 7.74
N LEU A 8 3.60 -1.32 7.14
CA LEU A 8 4.04 -2.61 7.66
C LEU A 8 5.36 -3.04 7.01
N ASP A 9 6.45 -2.40 7.40
CA ASP A 9 7.79 -2.57 6.80
C ASP A 9 8.73 -3.53 7.59
N GLN A 10 8.28 -4.04 8.73
CA GLN A 10 9.12 -4.85 9.63
C GLN A 10 9.54 -6.22 9.05
N GLY A 11 8.93 -6.64 7.94
CA GLY A 11 9.31 -7.84 7.18
C GLY A 11 10.16 -7.56 5.93
N THR A 12 10.70 -6.34 5.78
CA THR A 12 11.41 -5.93 4.55
C THR A 12 12.66 -6.76 4.31
N ASP A 13 12.83 -7.22 3.08
CA ASP A 13 13.97 -8.05 2.65
C ASP A 13 14.21 -7.85 1.14
N PRO A 14 15.46 -7.92 0.64
CA PRO A 14 15.78 -7.66 -0.77
C PRO A 14 14.99 -8.54 -1.75
N PRO A 15 14.77 -8.12 -3.00
CA PRO A 15 14.03 -8.92 -3.99
C PRO A 15 14.50 -10.37 -4.11
N LEU A 16 13.60 -11.24 -4.55
CA LEU A 16 13.94 -12.64 -4.81
C LEU A 16 15.10 -12.75 -5.81
N GLY A 17 16.02 -13.68 -5.56
CA GLY A 17 17.19 -13.93 -6.42
C GLY A 17 18.39 -13.00 -6.18
N VAL A 18 18.29 -11.98 -5.33
CA VAL A 18 19.42 -11.07 -5.02
C VAL A 18 20.46 -11.72 -4.10
N ARG A 19 20.04 -12.61 -3.20
CA ARG A 19 20.96 -13.29 -2.26
C ARG A 19 21.58 -14.53 -2.89
N GLU A 20 22.90 -14.65 -2.78
CA GLU A 20 23.65 -15.84 -3.22
C GLU A 20 23.34 -17.08 -2.39
N LEU A 21 23.08 -16.90 -1.09
CA LEU A 21 22.76 -17.98 -0.16
C LEU A 21 21.29 -17.94 0.24
N HIS A 22 20.67 -19.11 0.29
CA HIS A 22 19.31 -19.27 0.78
C HIS A 22 19.30 -19.14 2.31
N VAL A 23 18.77 -18.02 2.82
CA VAL A 23 18.58 -17.76 4.25
C VAL A 23 17.10 -17.53 4.53
N PRO A 24 16.61 -17.83 5.75
CA PRO A 24 15.24 -17.50 6.14
C PRO A 24 14.93 -16.02 5.92
N ARG A 25 13.76 -15.73 5.37
CA ARG A 25 13.28 -14.35 5.19
C ARG A 25 12.63 -13.86 6.48
N PRO A 26 12.82 -12.58 6.87
CA PRO A 26 12.17 -12.02 8.04
C PRO A 26 10.65 -12.07 7.90
N GLN A 27 9.98 -12.17 9.03
CA GLN A 27 8.53 -12.15 9.13
C GLN A 27 8.15 -11.19 10.25
N ALA A 28 7.05 -10.47 10.04
CA ALA A 28 6.47 -9.58 11.04
C ALA A 28 4.98 -9.85 11.17
N SER A 29 4.45 -9.56 12.34
CA SER A 29 3.04 -9.77 12.68
C SER A 29 2.49 -8.54 13.39
N ILE A 30 1.25 -8.19 13.07
CA ILE A 30 0.51 -7.11 13.73
C ILE A 30 -0.87 -7.64 14.17
N GLN A 31 -1.44 -7.04 15.22
CA GLN A 31 -2.82 -7.32 15.61
C GLN A 31 -3.77 -6.61 14.66
N TYR A 32 -4.70 -7.35 14.07
CA TYR A 32 -5.70 -6.84 13.14
C TYR A 32 -7.09 -6.97 13.76
N ARG A 33 -7.81 -5.86 13.89
CA ARG A 33 -9.09 -5.76 14.60
C ARG A 33 -10.25 -5.66 13.61
N PRO A 34 -11.48 -6.04 14.02
CA PRO A 34 -12.66 -5.81 13.20
C PRO A 34 -12.80 -4.33 12.80
N GLY A 35 -13.00 -4.08 11.50
CA GLY A 35 -13.06 -2.76 10.89
C GLY A 35 -11.73 -2.19 10.43
N ASP A 36 -10.59 -2.82 10.74
CA ASP A 36 -9.30 -2.44 10.17
C ASP A 36 -9.27 -2.79 8.69
N THR A 37 -8.51 -2.02 7.91
CA THR A 37 -8.33 -2.23 6.47
C THR A 37 -6.86 -2.47 6.16
N PHE A 38 -6.58 -3.52 5.40
CA PHE A 38 -5.25 -3.95 4.99
C PHE A 38 -5.12 -3.74 3.50
N VAL A 39 -4.02 -3.09 3.10
CA VAL A 39 -3.79 -2.67 1.72
C VAL A 39 -2.42 -3.15 1.28
N LEU A 40 -2.38 -3.90 0.18
CA LEU A 40 -1.17 -4.28 -0.52
C LEU A 40 -1.15 -3.61 -1.89
N TYR A 41 0.01 -3.15 -2.31
CA TYR A 41 0.17 -2.43 -3.56
C TYR A 41 1.52 -2.71 -4.23
N THR A 42 1.60 -2.50 -5.54
CA THR A 42 2.88 -2.37 -6.27
C THR A 42 3.37 -0.93 -6.26
N ASP A 43 4.67 -0.74 -6.37
CA ASP A 43 5.33 0.57 -6.44
C ASP A 43 4.75 1.51 -7.51
N GLY A 44 4.30 0.97 -8.65
CA GLY A 44 3.59 1.73 -9.68
C GLY A 44 2.37 2.54 -9.19
N LEU A 45 1.81 2.21 -8.02
CA LEU A 45 0.74 2.99 -7.38
C LEU A 45 1.23 4.33 -6.79
N ILE A 46 2.46 4.36 -6.28
CA ILE A 46 3.02 5.51 -5.55
C ILE A 46 4.18 6.20 -6.28
N GLU A 47 4.88 5.48 -7.16
CA GLU A 47 6.06 5.98 -7.84
C GLU A 47 5.68 6.91 -9.00
N ARG A 48 6.27 8.11 -9.02
CA ARG A 48 6.13 9.08 -10.11
C ARG A 48 7.48 9.64 -10.49
N ARG A 49 7.70 9.87 -11.79
CA ARG A 49 8.95 10.46 -12.29
C ARG A 49 9.17 11.86 -11.73
N GLY A 50 10.32 12.07 -11.10
CA GLY A 50 10.71 13.36 -10.54
C GLY A 50 10.03 13.71 -9.21
N GLU A 51 9.31 12.76 -8.60
CA GLU A 51 8.72 12.90 -7.28
C GLU A 51 9.43 11.94 -6.30
N ASP A 52 9.58 12.36 -5.05
CA ASP A 52 10.11 11.50 -3.99
C ASP A 52 9.09 10.40 -3.65
N ILE A 53 9.56 9.17 -3.46
CA ILE A 53 8.70 8.02 -3.11
C ILE A 53 7.92 8.27 -1.81
N ASP A 54 8.50 8.98 -0.86
CA ASP A 54 7.84 9.33 0.40
C ASP A 54 6.64 10.26 0.16
N THR A 55 6.68 11.09 -0.89
CA THR A 55 5.56 11.95 -1.27
C THR A 55 4.38 11.12 -1.78
N GLY A 56 4.65 10.11 -2.60
CA GLY A 56 3.65 9.16 -3.09
C GLY A 56 3.04 8.35 -1.94
N LEU A 57 3.88 7.83 -1.05
CA LEU A 57 3.45 7.07 0.11
C LEU A 57 2.60 7.89 1.09
N ASN A 58 3.00 9.12 1.39
CA ASN A 58 2.21 10.02 2.26
C ASN A 58 0.85 10.36 1.64
N ARG A 59 0.78 10.49 0.31
CA ARG A 59 -0.50 10.70 -0.40
C ARG A 59 -1.42 9.50 -0.29
N LEU A 60 -0.88 8.28 -0.42
CA LEU A 60 -1.62 7.04 -0.22
C LEU A 60 -2.13 6.94 1.23
N ALA A 61 -1.24 7.14 2.22
CA ALA A 61 -1.59 7.07 3.64
C ALA A 61 -2.68 8.11 4.03
N GLY A 62 -2.55 9.35 3.54
CA GLY A 62 -3.57 10.38 3.74
C GLY A 62 -4.92 10.03 3.09
N SER A 63 -4.90 9.48 1.88
CA SER A 63 -6.12 9.05 1.19
C SER A 63 -6.81 7.90 1.92
N LEU A 64 -6.05 6.93 2.45
CA LEU A 64 -6.57 5.86 3.28
C LEU A 64 -7.22 6.37 4.57
N ALA A 65 -6.57 7.33 5.24
CA ALA A 65 -7.09 7.95 6.46
C ALA A 65 -8.44 8.65 6.22
N ASP A 66 -8.54 9.42 5.13
CA ASP A 66 -9.76 10.15 4.75
C ASP A 66 -10.90 9.21 4.35
N CYS A 67 -10.57 8.10 3.70
CA CYS A 67 -11.53 7.19 3.08
C CYS A 67 -11.76 5.90 3.89
N ALA A 68 -11.26 5.80 5.12
CA ALA A 68 -11.31 4.59 5.94
C ALA A 68 -12.71 4.01 6.18
N ARG A 69 -13.78 4.81 5.98
CA ARG A 69 -15.18 4.38 6.14
C ARG A 69 -15.84 3.83 4.88
N LEU A 70 -15.24 4.02 3.70
CA LEU A 70 -15.79 3.54 2.43
C LEU A 70 -15.81 2.01 2.38
N GLY A 71 -16.67 1.42 1.54
CA GLY A 71 -16.58 -0.01 1.21
C GLY A 71 -15.24 -0.33 0.53
N THR A 72 -14.80 -1.59 0.52
CA THR A 72 -13.48 -1.96 -0.03
C THR A 72 -13.34 -1.66 -1.54
N GLU A 73 -14.41 -1.87 -2.31
CA GLU A 73 -14.46 -1.57 -3.75
C GLU A 73 -14.42 -0.05 -4.00
N GLU A 74 -15.31 0.70 -3.36
CA GLU A 74 -15.34 2.16 -3.43
C GLU A 74 -14.03 2.80 -2.95
N LEU A 75 -13.38 2.20 -1.94
CA LEU A 75 -12.06 2.62 -1.48
C LEU A 75 -11.01 2.40 -2.57
N ALA A 76 -11.01 1.25 -3.26
CA ALA A 76 -10.06 0.98 -4.33
C ALA A 76 -10.17 2.04 -5.45
N ASP A 77 -11.39 2.28 -5.95
CA ASP A 77 -11.64 3.29 -6.98
C ASP A 77 -11.20 4.68 -6.52
N THR A 78 -11.58 5.06 -5.29
CA THR A 78 -11.21 6.36 -4.72
C THR A 78 -9.70 6.53 -4.59
N LEU A 79 -8.96 5.47 -4.23
CA LEU A 79 -7.49 5.53 -4.15
C LEU A 79 -6.87 5.70 -5.53
N LEU A 80 -7.33 4.96 -6.54
CA LEU A 80 -6.82 5.08 -7.91
C LEU A 80 -7.06 6.50 -8.47
N ASP A 81 -8.24 7.07 -8.21
CA ASP A 81 -8.58 8.45 -8.60
C ASP A 81 -7.70 9.48 -7.88
N ARG A 82 -7.60 9.41 -6.55
CA ARG A 82 -6.82 10.38 -5.75
C ARG A 82 -5.32 10.31 -6.01
N LEU A 83 -4.82 9.15 -6.40
CA LEU A 83 -3.43 8.95 -6.80
C LEU A 83 -3.22 9.28 -8.29
N GLY A 84 -4.27 9.60 -9.03
CA GLY A 84 -4.17 10.02 -10.43
C GLY A 84 -3.71 8.90 -11.35
N VAL A 85 -4.10 7.66 -11.04
CA VAL A 85 -3.75 6.46 -11.81
C VAL A 85 -4.97 5.68 -12.32
N ALA A 86 -6.18 6.22 -12.15
CA ALA A 86 -7.42 5.61 -12.63
C ALA A 86 -7.43 5.42 -14.16
N ASP A 87 -6.81 6.33 -14.91
CA ASP A 87 -6.65 6.24 -16.36
C ASP A 87 -5.37 5.48 -16.79
N GLY A 88 -4.65 4.89 -15.83
CA GLY A 88 -3.39 4.18 -16.04
C GLY A 88 -2.18 4.87 -15.41
N GLY A 89 -1.23 4.06 -14.92
CA GLY A 89 0.05 4.49 -14.38
C GLY A 89 1.17 4.47 -15.42
N ALA A 90 2.33 5.01 -15.04
CA ALA A 90 3.56 4.87 -15.84
C ALA A 90 4.21 3.47 -15.73
N ASP A 91 3.78 2.69 -14.74
CA ASP A 91 4.23 1.34 -14.42
C ASP A 91 3.02 0.45 -14.05
N ASP A 92 3.24 -0.84 -13.88
CA ASP A 92 2.21 -1.82 -13.55
C ASP A 92 1.63 -1.57 -12.14
N ILE A 93 0.30 -1.47 -12.06
CA ILE A 93 -0.43 -1.22 -10.82
C ILE A 93 -1.23 -2.46 -10.43
N ALA A 94 -0.99 -2.94 -9.21
CA ALA A 94 -1.87 -3.85 -8.51
C ALA A 94 -2.22 -3.28 -7.13
N LEU A 95 -3.49 -3.44 -6.75
CA LEU A 95 -4.02 -3.00 -5.46
C LEU A 95 -4.91 -4.11 -4.91
N ILE A 96 -4.66 -4.52 -3.66
CA ILE A 96 -5.46 -5.50 -2.94
C ILE A 96 -5.91 -4.87 -1.64
N ILE A 97 -7.23 -4.90 -1.39
CA ILE A 97 -7.84 -4.36 -0.18
C ILE A 97 -8.63 -5.46 0.51
N ALA A 98 -8.36 -5.65 1.80
CA ALA A 98 -9.11 -6.56 2.66
C ALA A 98 -9.55 -5.84 3.94
N ARG A 99 -10.73 -6.19 4.45
CA ARG A 99 -11.26 -5.66 5.72
C ARG A 99 -11.78 -6.81 6.57
N LEU A 100 -11.50 -6.76 7.87
CA LEU A 100 -12.02 -7.73 8.84
C LEU A 100 -13.38 -7.28 9.41
#